data_AF-A0A418QEZ4-F1
#
_entry.id   AF-A0A418QEZ4-F1
#
_cell.length_a   1.000
_cell.length_b   1.000
_cell.length_c   1.000
_cell.angle_alpha   90.00
_cell.angle_beta   90.00
_cell.angle_gamma   90.00
#
_symmetry.space_group_name_H-M   'P 1'
#
loop_
_entity.id
_entity.type
_entity.pdbx_description
1 polymer ?
#
loop_
_entity_poly.entity_id
_entity_poly.type
_entity_poly.pdbx_seq_one_letter_code
_entity_poly.pdbx_strand_id
1 'polypeptide(L)'
;MRLMVKPRRYEHVLRVAELAAQIARANGLDDMRAYAAGVLHDIARDLPDHELLRLAPPECDIDAAHPLALHGRAARTLLERWGYQDQVVLDAVEDHTTGPRGGNPVSSCVYIADVSEPGRGVNADIRELALTDLTAALERAIVSKVTYLQGRGIQVHPRTLKAYHALPCNAHLSCLT
;
A
#
# COMPACT_ATOMS: atom_id res chain seq x y z
N MET A 1 11.69 -17.64 -7.55
CA MET A 1 10.51 -17.44 -6.69
C MET A 1 9.30 -17.24 -7.59
N ARG A 2 8.30 -18.13 -7.55
CA ARG A 2 7.05 -17.94 -8.30
C ARG A 2 6.04 -17.37 -7.32
N LEU A 3 5.57 -16.13 -7.54
CA LEU A 3 4.58 -15.51 -6.67
C LEU A 3 3.25 -16.28 -6.79
N MET A 4 2.50 -16.34 -5.69
CA MET A 4 1.24 -17.08 -5.57
C MET A 4 0.04 -16.34 -6.20
N VAL A 5 0.28 -15.54 -7.24
CA VAL A 5 -0.71 -14.63 -7.83
C VAL A 5 -0.94 -14.90 -9.32
N LYS A 6 -2.10 -14.50 -9.83
CA LYS A 6 -2.45 -14.61 -11.25
C LYS A 6 -1.49 -13.80 -12.14
N PRO A 7 -1.34 -14.14 -13.43
CA PRO A 7 -0.37 -13.48 -14.32
C PRO A 7 -0.46 -11.95 -14.37
N ARG A 8 -1.67 -11.39 -14.48
CA ARG A 8 -1.86 -9.92 -14.47
C ARG A 8 -1.39 -9.26 -13.17
N ARG A 9 -1.54 -9.96 -12.05
CA ARG A 9 -1.11 -9.49 -10.73
C ARG A 9 0.42 -9.61 -10.59
N TYR A 10 1.02 -10.62 -11.22
CA TYR A 10 2.48 -10.74 -11.26
C TYR A 10 3.13 -9.53 -11.95
N GLU A 11 2.61 -9.11 -13.10
CA GLU A 11 3.12 -7.91 -13.79
C GLU A 11 2.94 -6.64 -12.97
N HIS A 12 1.79 -6.51 -12.29
CA HIS A 12 1.56 -5.43 -11.31
C HIS A 12 2.63 -5.42 -10.24
N VAL A 13 2.89 -6.57 -9.60
CA VAL A 13 3.91 -6.71 -8.54
C VAL A 13 5.29 -6.28 -9.03
N LEU A 14 5.70 -6.67 -10.24
CA LEU A 14 7.00 -6.26 -10.77
C LEU A 14 7.09 -4.74 -10.97
N ARG A 15 6.03 -4.10 -11.47
CA ARG A 15 6.00 -2.64 -11.66
C ARG A 15 5.98 -1.89 -10.32
N VAL A 16 5.27 -2.41 -9.32
CA VAL A 16 5.29 -1.87 -7.96
C VAL A 16 6.68 -1.98 -7.33
N ALA A 17 7.33 -3.14 -7.43
CA ALA A 17 8.66 -3.35 -6.89
C ALA A 17 9.69 -2.38 -7.50
N GLU A 18 9.67 -2.25 -8.83
CA GLU A 18 10.57 -1.35 -9.54
C GLU A 18 10.31 0.12 -9.16
N LEU A 19 9.04 0.56 -9.17
CA LEU A 19 8.70 1.93 -8.83
C LEU A 19 9.00 2.25 -7.34
N ALA A 20 8.73 1.33 -6.42
CA ALA A 20 9.05 1.52 -5.01
C ALA A 20 10.56 1.70 -4.79
N ALA A 21 11.39 0.91 -5.48
CA ALA A 21 12.84 1.05 -5.45
C ALA A 21 13.31 2.39 -6.03
N GLN A 22 12.73 2.83 -7.15
CA GLN A 22 13.04 4.13 -7.76
C GLN A 22 12.69 5.30 -6.82
N ILE A 23 11.51 5.27 -6.22
CA ILE A 23 11.07 6.28 -5.23
C ILE A 23 12.03 6.28 -4.04
N ALA A 24 12.35 5.11 -3.49
CA ALA A 24 13.26 5.01 -2.35
C ALA A 24 14.64 5.60 -2.67
N ARG A 25 15.22 5.22 -3.82
CA ARG A 25 16.51 5.74 -4.28
C ARG A 25 16.52 7.26 -4.45
N ALA A 26 15.48 7.81 -5.06
CA ALA A 26 15.37 9.25 -5.29
C ALA A 26 15.28 10.06 -3.97
N ASN A 27 14.80 9.43 -2.89
CA ASN A 27 14.68 10.03 -1.57
C ASN A 27 15.78 9.61 -0.58
N GLY A 28 16.86 8.97 -1.06
CA GLY A 28 17.99 8.55 -0.21
C GLY A 28 17.64 7.45 0.81
N LEU A 29 16.65 6.61 0.50
CA LEU A 29 16.20 5.48 1.32
C LEU A 29 16.79 4.16 0.80
N ASP A 30 16.62 3.09 1.58
CA ASP A 30 17.03 1.72 1.21
C ASP A 30 16.12 1.18 0.08
N ASP A 31 16.62 1.24 -1.15
CA ASP A 31 15.90 0.81 -2.34
C ASP A 31 15.78 -0.71 -2.45
N MET A 32 16.70 -1.47 -1.84
CA MET A 32 16.62 -2.93 -1.78
C MET A 32 15.47 -3.41 -0.90
N ARG A 33 15.27 -2.77 0.26
CA ARG A 33 14.11 -3.03 1.12
C ARG A 33 12.80 -2.60 0.46
N ALA A 34 12.78 -1.45 -0.22
CA ALA A 34 11.60 -1.01 -0.96
C ALA A 34 11.23 -1.96 -2.11
N TYR A 35 12.22 -2.42 -2.87
CA TYR A 35 12.03 -3.45 -3.90
C TYR A 35 11.46 -4.73 -3.31
N ALA A 36 12.08 -5.25 -2.23
CA ALA A 36 11.63 -6.48 -1.58
C ALA A 36 10.19 -6.37 -1.08
N ALA A 37 9.84 -5.27 -0.42
CA ALA A 37 8.47 -5.02 0.04
C ALA A 37 7.50 -4.93 -1.14
N GLY A 38 7.86 -4.26 -2.23
CA GLY A 38 7.06 -4.22 -3.46
C GLY A 38 6.86 -5.60 -4.11
N VAL A 39 7.85 -6.50 -4.07
CA VAL A 39 7.68 -7.89 -4.54
C VAL A 39 6.71 -8.68 -3.67
N LEU A 40 6.68 -8.40 -2.36
CA LEU A 40 5.98 -9.21 -1.38
C LEU A 40 4.58 -8.68 -1.02
N HIS A 41 4.24 -7.42 -1.31
CA HIS A 41 3.03 -6.75 -0.83
C HIS A 41 1.74 -7.54 -1.10
N ASP A 42 1.62 -8.09 -2.32
CA ASP A 42 0.42 -8.76 -2.80
C ASP A 42 0.47 -10.30 -2.68
N ILE A 43 1.42 -10.87 -1.92
CA ILE A 43 1.61 -12.34 -1.90
C ILE A 43 0.40 -13.12 -1.37
N ALA A 44 -0.44 -12.48 -0.54
CA ALA A 44 -1.69 -13.04 -0.04
C ALA A 44 -2.92 -12.58 -0.84
N ARG A 45 -2.75 -11.79 -1.91
CA ARG A 45 -3.85 -11.09 -2.61
C ARG A 45 -4.93 -12.00 -3.18
N ASP A 46 -4.51 -13.15 -3.71
CA ASP A 46 -5.39 -14.10 -4.39
C ASP A 46 -5.82 -15.28 -3.47
N LEU A 47 -5.54 -15.20 -2.15
CA LEU A 47 -6.06 -16.16 -1.19
C LEU A 47 -7.58 -16.03 -1.04
N PRO A 48 -8.30 -17.13 -0.75
CA PRO A 48 -9.73 -17.07 -0.50
C PRO A 48 -10.03 -16.36 0.83
N ASP A 49 -11.22 -15.76 0.93
CA ASP A 49 -11.66 -14.96 2.08
C ASP A 49 -11.45 -15.63 3.44
N HIS A 50 -11.76 -16.94 3.55
CA HIS A 50 -11.57 -17.69 4.79
C HIS A 50 -10.10 -17.77 5.21
N GLU A 51 -9.16 -17.85 4.26
CA GLU A 51 -7.73 -17.85 4.55
C GLU A 51 -7.25 -16.46 4.95
N LEU A 52 -7.76 -15.40 4.31
CA LEU A 52 -7.47 -14.01 4.70
C LEU A 52 -7.91 -13.73 6.14
N LEU A 53 -9.13 -14.12 6.51
CA LEU A 53 -9.67 -13.99 7.87
C LEU A 53 -8.87 -14.82 8.89
N ARG A 54 -8.41 -16.01 8.50
CA ARG A 54 -7.59 -16.88 9.35
C ARG A 54 -6.18 -16.32 9.59
N LEU A 55 -5.59 -15.70 8.57
CA LEU A 55 -4.25 -15.12 8.64
C LEU A 55 -4.24 -13.74 9.30
N ALA A 56 -5.30 -12.96 9.13
CA ALA A 56 -5.42 -11.63 9.71
C ALA A 56 -6.84 -11.45 10.30
N PRO A 57 -7.00 -11.66 11.62
CA PRO A 57 -8.30 -11.47 12.27
C PRO A 57 -8.83 -10.04 12.05
N PRO A 58 -10.14 -9.88 11.77
CA PRO A 58 -10.79 -8.58 11.61
C PRO A 58 -10.53 -7.63 12.77
N GLU A 59 -10.20 -6.38 12.48
CA GLU A 59 -10.10 -5.30 13.47
C GLU A 59 -11.30 -4.35 13.42
N CYS A 60 -12.09 -4.40 12.34
CA CYS A 60 -13.31 -3.61 12.18
C CYS A 60 -14.33 -4.32 11.25
N ASP A 61 -15.53 -3.76 11.15
CA ASP A 61 -16.61 -4.34 10.33
C ASP A 61 -16.26 -4.46 8.85
N ILE A 62 -15.43 -3.55 8.31
CA ILE A 62 -14.97 -3.61 6.92
C ILE A 62 -14.14 -4.87 6.68
N ASP A 63 -13.28 -5.27 7.62
CA ASP A 63 -12.45 -6.46 7.47
C ASP A 63 -13.30 -7.72 7.38
N ALA A 64 -14.37 -7.79 8.18
CA ALA A 64 -15.30 -8.92 8.19
C ALA A 64 -16.19 -8.95 6.93
N ALA A 65 -16.69 -7.78 6.50
CA ALA A 65 -17.55 -7.66 5.32
C ALA A 65 -16.80 -7.76 4.00
N HIS A 66 -15.52 -7.35 3.98
CA HIS A 66 -14.66 -7.31 2.80
C HIS A 66 -13.25 -7.85 3.11
N PRO A 67 -13.09 -9.18 3.30
CA PRO A 67 -11.83 -9.80 3.71
C PRO A 67 -10.64 -9.48 2.80
N LEU A 68 -10.91 -9.14 1.54
CA LEU A 68 -9.91 -8.70 0.58
C LEU A 68 -9.10 -7.47 1.04
N ALA A 69 -9.60 -6.65 1.99
CA ALA A 69 -8.82 -5.56 2.60
C ALA A 69 -7.65 -6.06 3.48
N LEU A 70 -7.74 -7.29 3.96
CA LEU A 70 -6.80 -7.89 4.90
C LEU A 70 -5.51 -8.42 4.25
N HIS A 71 -5.41 -8.44 2.92
CA HIS A 71 -4.29 -9.13 2.25
C HIS A 71 -2.90 -8.61 2.62
N GLY A 72 -2.73 -7.32 2.98
CA GLY A 72 -1.45 -6.83 3.53
C GLY A 72 -1.11 -7.45 4.89
N ARG A 73 -2.05 -7.45 5.84
CA ARG A 73 -1.88 -8.09 7.15
C ARG A 73 -1.72 -9.61 7.05
N ALA A 74 -2.46 -10.24 6.13
CA ALA A 74 -2.34 -11.66 5.87
C ALA A 74 -0.99 -12.00 5.23
N ALA A 75 -0.49 -11.17 4.30
CA ALA A 75 0.83 -11.30 3.71
C ALA A 75 1.93 -11.21 4.76
N ARG A 76 1.86 -10.23 5.67
CA ARG A 76 2.78 -10.13 6.80
C ARG A 76 2.82 -11.43 7.61
N THR A 77 1.66 -11.90 8.07
CA THR A 77 1.57 -13.12 8.90
C THR A 77 2.12 -14.35 8.16
N LEU A 78 1.86 -14.45 6.85
CA LEU A 78 2.37 -15.53 6.02
C LEU A 78 3.90 -15.50 5.91
N LEU A 79 4.47 -14.32 5.70
CA LEU A 79 5.93 -14.13 5.60
C LEU A 79 6.64 -14.43 6.91
N GLU A 80 6.09 -13.97 8.04
CA GLU A 80 6.62 -14.29 9.37
C GLU A 80 6.62 -15.80 9.61
N ARG A 81 5.56 -16.51 9.23
CA ARG A 81 5.48 -17.98 9.31
C ARG A 81 6.48 -18.70 8.40
N TRP A 82 6.90 -18.07 7.30
CA TRP A 82 7.98 -18.57 6.44
C TRP A 82 9.37 -18.16 6.91
N GLY A 83 9.49 -17.49 8.06
CA GLY A 83 10.77 -17.12 8.67
C GLY A 83 11.35 -15.81 8.14
N TYR A 84 10.57 -14.98 7.45
CA TYR A 84 11.01 -13.64 7.07
C TYR A 84 10.99 -12.70 8.28
N GLN A 85 12.04 -11.90 8.48
CA GLN A 85 12.27 -11.17 9.74
C GLN A 85 12.50 -9.66 9.60
N ASP A 86 12.71 -9.15 8.38
CA ASP A 86 12.98 -7.72 8.18
C ASP A 86 11.72 -6.89 8.45
N GLN A 87 11.70 -6.20 9.60
CA GLN A 87 10.55 -5.43 10.05
C GLN A 87 10.20 -4.26 9.14
N VAL A 88 11.20 -3.64 8.48
CA VAL A 88 10.95 -2.53 7.55
C VAL A 88 10.13 -3.03 6.36
N VAL A 89 10.47 -4.22 5.85
CA VAL A 89 9.73 -4.84 4.75
C VAL A 89 8.37 -5.35 5.21
N LEU A 90 8.29 -6.03 6.37
CA LEU A 90 7.03 -6.55 6.90
C LEU A 90 6.00 -5.45 7.20
N ASP A 91 6.45 -4.31 7.75
CA ASP A 91 5.59 -3.15 7.98
C ASP A 91 5.10 -2.54 6.66
N ALA A 92 5.97 -2.43 5.66
CA ALA A 92 5.58 -1.91 4.35
C ALA A 92 4.58 -2.83 3.62
N VAL A 93 4.77 -4.15 3.73
CA VAL A 93 3.83 -5.16 3.23
C VAL A 93 2.50 -5.09 3.99
N GLU A 94 2.50 -4.91 5.30
CA GLU A 94 1.24 -4.80 6.04
C GLU A 94 0.46 -3.53 5.67
N ASP A 95 1.16 -2.40 5.61
CA ASP A 95 0.54 -1.09 5.53
C ASP A 95 0.07 -0.70 4.13
N HIS A 96 0.51 -1.39 3.07
CA HIS A 96 0.21 -0.99 1.69
C HIS A 96 -1.30 -0.89 1.38
N THR A 97 -2.14 -1.69 2.04
CA THR A 97 -3.60 -1.70 1.78
C THR A 97 -4.32 -0.55 2.44
N THR A 98 -3.88 -0.10 3.61
CA THR A 98 -4.61 0.87 4.43
C THR A 98 -3.88 2.19 4.66
N GLY A 99 -2.61 2.28 4.28
CA GLY A 99 -1.78 3.46 4.46
C GLY A 99 -0.69 3.26 5.52
N PRO A 100 0.48 3.91 5.37
CA PRO A 100 1.57 3.88 6.35
C PRO A 100 1.13 4.38 7.73
N ARG A 101 1.61 3.71 8.79
CA ARG A 101 1.37 4.13 10.19
C ARG A 101 2.32 5.22 10.70
N GLY A 102 3.29 5.63 9.89
CA GLY A 102 4.41 6.49 10.27
C GLY A 102 5.62 5.71 10.77
N GLY A 103 6.78 6.36 10.83
CA GLY A 103 8.03 5.76 11.35
C GLY A 103 8.78 4.85 10.37
N ASN A 104 8.16 4.44 9.26
CA ASN A 104 8.80 3.66 8.21
C ASN A 104 8.58 4.31 6.82
N PRO A 105 9.57 5.03 6.27
CA PRO A 105 9.43 5.69 4.97
C PRO A 105 9.35 4.70 3.79
N VAL A 106 9.79 3.45 3.95
CA VAL A 106 9.63 2.42 2.91
C VAL A 106 8.16 2.06 2.70
N SER A 107 7.35 2.08 3.77
CA SER A 107 5.89 1.90 3.65
C SER A 107 5.28 2.96 2.73
N SER A 108 5.76 4.20 2.78
CA SER A 108 5.31 5.28 1.89
C SER A 108 5.67 4.99 0.44
N CYS A 109 6.90 4.55 0.16
CA CYS A 109 7.33 4.17 -1.19
C CYS A 109 6.45 3.09 -1.79
N VAL A 110 6.17 2.02 -1.03
CA VAL A 110 5.34 0.89 -1.49
C VAL A 110 3.88 1.31 -1.68
N TYR A 111 3.33 2.07 -0.73
CA TYR A 111 1.96 2.57 -0.81
C TYR A 111 1.74 3.45 -2.04
N ILE A 112 2.66 4.39 -2.28
CA ILE A 112 2.63 5.25 -3.47
C ILE A 112 2.78 4.41 -4.74
N ALA A 113 3.76 3.51 -4.78
CA ALA A 113 3.99 2.67 -5.95
C ALA A 113 2.76 1.83 -6.31
N ASP A 114 2.10 1.18 -5.36
CA ASP A 114 0.91 0.34 -5.62
C ASP A 114 -0.25 1.12 -6.28
N VAL A 115 -0.47 2.37 -5.85
CA VAL A 115 -1.55 3.21 -6.40
C VAL A 115 -1.18 3.93 -7.70
N SER A 116 0.10 4.05 -8.03
CA SER A 116 0.59 4.91 -9.11
C SER A 116 1.49 4.24 -10.15
N GLU A 117 1.75 2.94 -10.01
CA GLU A 117 2.55 2.17 -10.97
C GLU A 117 2.02 2.36 -12.41
N PRO A 118 2.89 2.44 -13.44
CA PRO A 118 2.51 2.90 -14.78
C PRO A 118 1.34 2.13 -15.43
N GLY A 119 1.20 0.84 -15.14
CA GLY A 119 0.12 -0.01 -15.65
C GLY A 119 -1.27 0.31 -15.07
N ARG A 120 -1.36 1.13 -14.00
CA ARG A 120 -2.64 1.67 -13.50
C ARG A 120 -3.27 2.66 -14.47
N GLY A 121 -2.45 3.36 -15.28
CA GLY A 121 -2.92 4.41 -16.20
C GLY A 121 -3.48 5.67 -15.51
N VAL A 122 -3.29 5.82 -14.21
CA VAL A 122 -3.73 6.96 -13.39
C VAL A 122 -2.61 7.37 -12.42
N ASN A 123 -2.80 8.47 -11.68
CA ASN A 123 -1.89 8.93 -10.61
C ASN A 123 -0.45 9.19 -11.08
N ALA A 124 -0.28 9.68 -12.31
CA ALA A 124 1.02 10.03 -12.88
C ALA A 124 1.71 11.15 -12.10
N ASP A 125 0.93 12.17 -11.75
CA ASP A 125 1.34 13.28 -10.91
C ASP A 125 1.88 12.81 -9.55
N ILE A 126 1.26 11.80 -8.95
CA ILE A 126 1.69 11.24 -7.65
C ILE A 126 3.04 10.55 -7.77
N ARG A 127 3.25 9.66 -8.75
CA ARG A 127 4.55 8.98 -8.90
C ARG A 127 5.67 9.94 -9.28
N GLU A 128 5.39 10.94 -10.10
CA GLU A 128 6.39 11.96 -10.48
C GLU A 128 6.78 12.82 -9.28
N LEU A 129 5.79 13.25 -8.49
CA LEU A 129 6.04 13.97 -7.24
C LEU A 129 6.84 13.13 -6.24
N ALA A 130 6.60 11.82 -6.17
CA ALA A 130 7.29 10.94 -5.24
C ALA A 130 8.81 10.86 -5.48
N LEU A 131 9.28 11.20 -6.67
CA LEU A 131 10.71 11.22 -6.98
C LEU A 131 11.42 12.48 -6.45
N THR A 132 10.68 13.50 -6.04
CA THR A 132 11.24 14.77 -5.55
C THR A 132 10.75 15.17 -4.16
N ASP A 133 9.56 14.72 -3.77
CA ASP A 133 8.96 14.97 -2.46
C ASP A 133 8.07 13.78 -2.05
N LEU A 134 8.66 12.83 -1.32
CA LEU A 134 7.96 11.64 -0.82
C LEU A 134 6.78 11.99 0.10
N THR A 135 6.94 13.02 0.93
CA THR A 135 5.91 13.42 1.89
C THR A 135 4.70 13.96 1.12
N ALA A 136 4.89 14.95 0.27
CA ALA A 136 3.79 15.54 -0.51
C ALA A 136 3.12 14.50 -1.42
N ALA A 137 3.88 13.57 -2.00
CA ALA A 137 3.33 12.46 -2.78
C ALA A 137 2.47 11.51 -1.94
N LEU A 138 2.89 11.20 -0.71
CA LEU A 138 2.11 10.35 0.20
C LEU A 138 0.79 11.04 0.58
N GLU A 139 0.82 12.32 0.93
CA GLU A 139 -0.39 13.07 1.25
C GLU A 139 -1.38 13.02 0.08
N ARG A 140 -0.88 13.28 -1.15
CA ARG A 140 -1.68 13.23 -2.37
C ARG A 140 -2.23 11.83 -2.67
N ALA A 141 -1.45 10.78 -2.41
CA ALA A 141 -1.87 9.40 -2.56
C ALA A 141 -2.99 9.01 -1.57
N ILE A 142 -2.89 9.46 -0.32
CA ILE A 142 -3.93 9.24 0.70
C ILE A 142 -5.21 9.97 0.32
N VAL A 143 -5.13 11.26 -0.06
CA VAL A 143 -6.28 12.05 -0.53
C VAL A 143 -6.93 11.38 -1.74
N SER A 144 -6.15 11.02 -2.76
CA SER A 144 -6.64 10.36 -3.98
C SER A 144 -7.43 9.07 -3.66
N LYS A 145 -6.91 8.23 -2.76
CA LYS A 145 -7.60 7.00 -2.35
C LYS A 145 -8.91 7.27 -1.60
N VAL A 146 -8.92 8.21 -0.65
CA VAL A 146 -10.13 8.54 0.11
C VAL A 146 -11.19 9.12 -0.81
N THR A 147 -10.84 10.08 -1.66
CA THR A 147 -11.75 10.69 -2.65
C THR A 147 -12.31 9.64 -3.60
N TYR A 148 -11.47 8.72 -4.10
CA TYR A 148 -11.91 7.63 -4.95
C TYR A 148 -12.95 6.74 -4.26
N LEU A 149 -12.66 6.27 -3.03
CA LEU A 149 -13.56 5.38 -2.29
C LEU A 149 -14.90 6.07 -1.98
N GLN A 150 -14.85 7.31 -1.50
CA GLN A 150 -16.05 8.10 -1.21
C GLN A 150 -16.88 8.36 -2.47
N GLY A 151 -16.24 8.74 -3.58
CA GLY A 151 -16.92 8.97 -4.87
C GLY A 151 -17.57 7.70 -5.45
N ARG A 152 -17.16 6.52 -4.98
CA ARG A 152 -17.75 5.21 -5.33
C ARG A 152 -18.77 4.71 -4.32
N GLY A 153 -19.03 5.45 -3.24
CA GLY A 153 -19.89 5.02 -2.14
C GLY A 153 -19.32 3.85 -1.34
N ILE A 154 -18.01 3.62 -1.41
CA ILE A 154 -17.32 2.53 -0.69
C ILE A 154 -16.85 3.09 0.66
N GLN A 155 -17.12 2.35 1.74
CA GLN A 155 -16.69 2.73 3.08
C GLN A 155 -15.16 2.75 3.17
N VAL A 156 -14.60 3.83 3.72
CA VAL A 156 -13.16 3.98 3.89
C VAL A 156 -12.71 3.26 5.16
N HIS A 157 -11.64 2.46 5.07
CA HIS A 157 -11.09 1.72 6.20
C HIS A 157 -10.64 2.67 7.34
N PRO A 158 -10.90 2.35 8.63
CA PRO A 158 -10.52 3.22 9.75
C PRO A 158 -9.03 3.56 9.81
N ARG A 159 -8.14 2.60 9.50
CA ARG A 159 -6.68 2.87 9.37
C ARG A 159 -6.38 3.92 8.29
N THR A 160 -7.08 3.90 7.16
CA THR A 160 -6.93 4.90 6.09
C THR A 160 -7.49 6.25 6.51
N LEU A 161 -8.65 6.29 7.17
CA LEU A 161 -9.19 7.54 7.71
C LEU A 161 -8.28 8.16 8.77
N LYS A 162 -7.63 7.34 9.60
CA LYS A 162 -6.63 7.82 10.56
C LYS A 162 -5.46 8.50 9.85
N ALA A 163 -4.93 7.89 8.79
CA ALA A 163 -3.87 8.49 7.99
C ALA A 163 -4.34 9.79 7.31
N TYR A 164 -5.56 9.80 6.77
CA TYR A 164 -6.17 10.97 6.14
C TYR A 164 -6.37 12.12 7.14
N HIS A 165 -6.94 11.88 8.31
CA HIS A 165 -7.14 12.93 9.33
C HIS A 165 -5.84 13.44 9.97
N ALA A 166 -4.74 12.69 9.84
CA ALA A 166 -3.42 13.13 10.30
C ALA A 166 -2.72 14.06 9.30
N LEU A 167 -3.27 14.24 8.09
CA LEU A 167 -2.72 15.16 7.10
C LEU A 167 -2.84 16.63 7.57
N PRO A 168 -1.90 17.49 7.16
CA PRO A 168 -2.01 18.92 7.46
C PRO A 168 -3.26 19.54 6.82
N CYS A 169 -3.87 20.52 7.50
CA CYS A 169 -5.18 21.10 7.19
C CYS A 169 -5.37 21.57 5.72
N ASN A 170 -4.28 21.94 5.03
CA ASN A 170 -4.32 22.37 3.63
C ASN A 170 -4.51 21.22 2.62
N ALA A 171 -4.34 19.96 3.03
CA ALA A 171 -4.48 18.80 2.14
C ALA A 171 -5.95 18.45 1.81
N HIS A 172 -6.91 18.94 2.60
CA HIS A 172 -8.33 18.58 2.48
C HIS A 172 -9.16 19.49 1.57
N LEU A 173 -8.63 20.67 1.22
CA LEU A 173 -9.43 21.77 0.68
C LEU A 173 -9.47 21.86 -0.85
N SER A 174 -8.81 20.96 -1.57
CA SER A 174 -8.72 21.01 -3.05
C SER A 174 -9.78 20.19 -3.80
N CYS A 175 -10.76 19.58 -3.11
CA CYS A 175 -11.80 18.77 -3.75
C CYS A 175 -13.25 19.23 -3.52
N LEU A 176 -13.47 20.43 -2.96
CA LEU A 176 -14.82 20.98 -2.69
C LEU A 176 -15.11 22.31 -3.41
N THR A 177 -14.39 22.62 -4.49
CA THR A 177 -14.71 23.74 -5.39
C THR A 177 -15.01 23.25 -6.78
#